data_AF-A0A537VGM1-F1
#
_entry.id   AF-A0A537VGM1-F1
#
_cell.length_a   1.000
_cell.length_b   1.000
_cell.length_c   1.000
_cell.angle_alpha   90.00
_cell.angle_beta   90.00
_cell.angle_gamma   90.00
#
_symmetry.space_group_name_H-M   'P 1'
#
loop_
_entity.id
_entity.type
_entity.pdbx_description
1 polymer ?
#
loop_
_entity_poly.entity_id
_entity_poly.type
_entity_poly.pdbx_seq_one_letter_code
_entity_poly.pdbx_strand_id
1 'polypeptide(L)' 'PKDTPAEVIDKLNNEINAIAADPLIKARLAGLGVDPMSMTSAAFGKFIADETEKWGNVIRALNIKAE' A
#
# COMPACT_ATOMS: atom_id res chain seq x y z
N PRO A 1 1.01 -12.54 -6.47
CA PRO A 1 -0.13 -13.35 -6.96
C PRO A 1 -0.92 -13.89 -5.77
N LYS A 2 -2.16 -14.40 -5.97
CA LYS A 2 -3.00 -14.88 -4.85
C LYS A 2 -2.31 -15.94 -3.99
N ASP A 3 -1.56 -16.84 -4.62
CA ASP A 3 -0.97 -18.01 -3.95
C ASP A 3 0.55 -17.89 -3.77
N THR A 4 1.07 -16.65 -3.71
CA THR A 4 2.47 -16.43 -3.36
C THR A 4 2.73 -16.99 -1.96
N PRO A 5 3.77 -17.83 -1.75
CA PRO A 5 4.07 -18.42 -0.45
C PRO A 5 4.27 -17.35 0.64
N ALA A 6 3.80 -17.65 1.86
CA ALA A 6 3.88 -16.72 2.99
C ALA A 6 5.32 -16.26 3.28
N GLU A 7 6.28 -17.18 3.23
CA GLU A 7 7.70 -16.85 3.43
C GLU A 7 8.25 -15.82 2.42
N VAL A 8 7.77 -15.84 1.18
CA VAL A 8 8.16 -14.86 0.15
C VAL A 8 7.51 -13.51 0.43
N ILE A 9 6.23 -13.52 0.85
CA ILE A 9 5.51 -12.30 1.27
C ILE A 9 6.24 -11.65 2.45
N ASP A 10 6.59 -12.43 3.46
CA ASP A 10 7.24 -11.94 4.67
C ASP A 10 8.63 -11.39 4.37
N LYS A 11 9.43 -12.11 3.57
CA LYS A 11 10.74 -11.63 3.11
C LYS A 11 10.61 -10.29 2.39
N LEU A 12 9.70 -10.17 1.43
CA LEU A 12 9.52 -8.93 0.68
C LEU A 12 9.02 -7.78 1.57
N ASN A 13 8.07 -8.03 2.47
CA ASN A 13 7.58 -7.01 3.38
C ASN A 13 8.70 -6.45 4.28
N ASN A 14 9.55 -7.34 4.80
CA ASN A 14 10.68 -6.94 5.65
C ASN A 14 11.69 -6.08 4.87
N GLU A 15 12.08 -6.50 3.67
CA GLU A 15 13.04 -5.74 2.85
C GLU A 15 12.47 -4.38 2.41
N ILE A 16 11.19 -4.33 2.03
CA ILE A 16 10.51 -3.08 1.66
C ILE A 16 10.48 -2.13 2.86
N ASN A 17 10.14 -2.62 4.05
CA ASN A 17 10.12 -1.80 5.26
C ASN A 17 11.53 -1.30 5.63
N ALA A 18 12.57 -2.12 5.46
CA ALA A 18 13.95 -1.70 5.68
C ALA A 18 14.38 -0.59 4.71
N ILE A 19 14.08 -0.75 3.42
CA ILE A 19 14.39 0.25 2.38
C ILE A 19 13.58 1.54 2.60
N ALA A 20 12.30 1.44 2.98
CA ALA A 20 11.47 2.59 3.31
C ALA A 20 11.99 3.36 4.54
N ALA A 21 12.72 2.69 5.44
CA ALA A 21 13.34 3.32 6.61
C ALA A 21 14.66 4.04 6.29
N ASP A 22 15.31 3.71 5.18
CA ASP A 22 16.59 4.27 4.75
C ASP A 22 16.50 5.79 4.52
N PRO A 23 17.42 6.61 5.10
CA PRO A 23 17.36 8.07 4.99
C PRO A 23 17.47 8.60 3.55
N LEU A 24 18.28 7.97 2.69
CA LEU A 24 18.45 8.40 1.31
C LEU A 24 17.18 8.12 0.51
N ILE A 25 16.56 6.95 0.74
CA ILE A 25 15.28 6.60 0.12
C ILE A 25 14.17 7.53 0.60
N LYS A 26 14.08 7.79 1.90
CA LYS A 26 13.11 8.74 2.47
C LYS A 26 13.25 10.13 1.84
N ALA A 27 14.48 10.66 1.74
CA ALA A 27 14.72 11.96 1.14
C ALA A 27 14.29 11.99 -0.34
N ARG A 28 14.57 10.92 -1.08
CA ARG A 28 14.15 10.81 -2.49
C ARG A 28 12.63 10.76 -2.63
N LEU A 29 11.94 9.95 -1.82
CA LEU A 29 10.48 9.85 -1.83
C LEU A 29 9.82 11.16 -1.42
N ALA A 30 10.33 11.82 -0.38
CA ALA A 30 9.86 13.14 0.05
C ALA A 30 10.04 14.19 -1.06
N GLY A 31 11.15 14.15 -1.80
CA GLY A 31 11.37 15.01 -2.97
C GLY A 31 10.36 14.80 -4.12
N LEU A 32 9.67 13.65 -4.13
CA LEU A 32 8.56 13.34 -5.06
C LEU A 32 7.18 13.61 -4.44
N GLY A 33 7.11 14.14 -3.22
CA GLY A 33 5.86 14.36 -2.48
C GLY A 33 5.26 13.08 -1.87
N VAL A 34 6.06 12.03 -1.72
CA VAL A 34 5.62 10.74 -1.16
C VAL A 34 6.10 10.59 0.28
N ASP A 35 5.17 10.27 1.17
CA ASP A 35 5.47 9.85 2.54
C ASP A 35 5.36 8.30 2.66
N PRO A 36 6.48 7.58 2.85
CA PRO A 36 6.45 6.13 2.91
C PRO A 36 5.79 5.62 4.20
N MET A 37 4.76 4.80 4.03
CA MET A 37 4.10 4.10 5.14
C MET A 37 4.65 2.68 5.29
N SER A 38 5.25 2.40 6.44
CA SER A 38 5.60 1.02 6.82
C SER A 38 4.43 0.32 7.49
N MET A 39 4.06 -0.85 6.98
CA MET A 39 2.97 -1.66 7.52
C MET A 39 3.22 -3.15 7.30
N THR A 40 2.54 -3.97 8.10
CA THR A 40 2.54 -5.42 7.88
C THR A 40 1.71 -5.78 6.65
N SER A 41 1.99 -6.94 6.04
CA SER A 41 1.21 -7.45 4.91
C SER A 41 -0.29 -7.57 5.22
N ALA A 42 -0.63 -7.96 6.45
CA ALA A 42 -2.03 -8.04 6.90
C ALA A 42 -2.67 -6.66 7.04
N ALA A 43 -1.96 -5.69 7.61
CA ALA A 43 -2.44 -4.31 7.71
C ALA A 43 -2.64 -3.68 6.32
N PHE A 44 -1.74 -3.95 5.37
CA PHE A 44 -1.90 -3.53 3.98
C PHE A 44 -3.14 -4.14 3.32
N GLY A 45 -3.38 -5.44 3.53
CA GLY A 45 -4.60 -6.09 3.04
C GLY A 45 -5.88 -5.45 3.58
N LYS A 46 -5.90 -5.11 4.88
CA LYS A 46 -7.02 -4.38 5.49
C LYS A 46 -7.18 -2.97 4.90
N PHE A 47 -6.10 -2.22 4.75
CA PHE A 47 -6.13 -0.87 4.17
C PHE A 47 -6.75 -0.88 2.76
N ILE A 48 -6.34 -1.83 1.91
CA ILE A 48 -6.91 -1.96 0.56
C ILE A 48 -8.40 -2.27 0.61
N ALA A 49 -8.84 -3.17 1.50
CA ALA A 49 -10.26 -3.48 1.66
C ALA A 49 -11.07 -2.25 2.10
N ASP A 50 -10.59 -1.53 3.11
CA ASP A 50 -11.25 -0.35 3.67
C ASP A 50 -11.34 0.79 2.64
N GLU A 51 -10.25 1.09 1.93
CA GLU A 51 -10.25 2.12 0.88
C GLU A 51 -11.11 1.72 -0.32
N THR A 52 -11.11 0.42 -0.70
CA THR A 52 -11.99 -0.08 -1.76
C THR A 52 -13.47 0.11 -1.40
N GLU A 53 -13.86 -0.20 -0.16
CA GLU A 53 -15.23 0.01 0.32
C GLU A 53 -15.59 1.49 0.29
N LYS A 54 -14.75 2.34 0.90
CA LYS A 54 -14.95 3.78 0.98
C LYS A 54 -15.12 4.41 -0.39
N TRP A 55 -14.19 4.17 -1.31
CA TRP A 55 -14.26 4.78 -2.65
C TRP A 55 -15.34 4.15 -3.51
N GLY A 56 -15.63 2.85 -3.34
CA GLY A 56 -16.79 2.22 -3.97
C GLY A 56 -18.11 2.86 -3.55
N ASN A 57 -18.25 3.24 -2.28
CA ASN A 57 -19.42 3.97 -1.79
C ASN A 57 -19.53 5.36 -2.43
N VAL A 58 -18.43 6.11 -2.50
CA VAL A 58 -18.40 7.44 -3.16
C VAL A 58 -18.80 7.34 -4.62
N ILE A 59 -18.23 6.39 -5.37
CA ILE A 59 -18.53 6.17 -6.79
C ILE A 59 -20.02 5.90 -7.00
N ARG A 60 -20.60 4.98 -6.21
CA ARG A 60 -22.03 4.65 -6.32
C ARG A 60 -22.92 5.83 -5.94
N ALA A 61 -22.58 6.57 -4.88
CA ALA A 61 -23.35 7.72 -4.44
C ALA A 61 -23.37 8.87 -5.47
N LEU A 62 -22.27 9.05 -6.20
CA LEU A 62 -22.11 10.11 -7.20
C LEU A 62 -22.38 9.65 -8.64
N ASN A 63 -22.75 8.37 -8.84
CA ASN A 63 -22.96 7.76 -10.16
C ASN A 63 -21.77 7.99 -11.13
N ILE A 64 -20.55 7.92 -10.59
CA ILE A 64 -19.32 8.09 -11.36
C ILE A 64 -19.09 6.84 -12.21
N LYS A 65 -18.72 7.02 -13.48
CA LYS A 65 -18.36 5.94 -14.41
C LYS A 65 -16.95 6.18 -14.93
N ALA A 66 -16.17 5.10 -15.03
CA ALA A 66 -14.95 5.12 -15.82
C ALA A 66 -15.31 5.13 -17.31
N GLU A 67 -14.53 5.84 -18.11
CA GLU A 67 -14.61 5.80 -19.58
C GLU A 67 -14.09 4.48 -20.15
#